data_AF-A0A8X8ZLW5-F1
#
_entry.id   AF-A0A8X8ZLW5-F1
#
_cell.length_a   1.000
_cell.length_b   1.000
_cell.length_c   1.000
_cell.angle_alpha   90.00
_cell.angle_beta   90.00
_cell.angle_gamma   90.00
#
_symmetry.space_group_name_H-M   'P 1'
#
loop_
_entity.id
_entity.type
_entity.pdbx_description
1 polymer ?
#
loop_
_entity_poly.entity_id
_entity_poly.type
_entity_poly.pdbx_seq_one_letter_code
_entity_poly.pdbx_strand_id
1 'polypeptide(L)'
;MCVIINAKDVCVTGRKMTDKFYRYIGHLKERSLKDQMAKDPTEVIRKAIMRMLPRNKLRDDRDRKLRIFAGSEHPFGDRAIEPYVMPPRQVREMRPRARRAMIRAQKKAEEQAQGSTNNTKKGKKKDSKPEAEISA
;
A
#
# COMPACT_ATOMS: atom_id res chain seq x y z
N MET A 1 7.17 17.89 17.52
CA MET A 1 5.83 17.83 16.91
C MET A 1 5.86 16.72 15.86
N CYS A 2 4.77 15.99 15.66
CA CYS A 2 4.72 14.91 14.68
C CYS A 2 3.70 15.24 13.58
N VAL A 3 4.12 15.09 12.32
CA VAL A 3 3.29 15.33 11.13
C VAL A 3 3.11 14.02 10.41
N ILE A 4 1.85 13.62 10.20
CA ILE A 4 1.48 12.46 9.39
C ILE A 4 0.85 13.00 8.10
N ILE A 5 1.39 12.58 6.96
CA ILE A 5 0.86 12.88 5.62
C ILE A 5 0.22 11.63 5.00
N ASN A 6 -0.54 11.82 3.92
CA ASN A 6 -1.20 10.75 3.15
C ASN A 6 -2.13 9.86 3.99
N ALA A 7 -2.90 10.44 4.90
CA ALA A 7 -3.86 9.68 5.71
C ALA A 7 -4.93 8.95 4.88
N LYS A 8 -5.20 9.39 3.65
CA LYS A 8 -6.14 8.76 2.72
C LYS A 8 -5.64 7.40 2.19
N ASP A 9 -4.32 7.22 2.08
CA ASP A 9 -3.69 6.05 1.45
C ASP A 9 -3.37 4.94 2.47
N VAL A 10 -4.04 4.96 3.63
CA VAL A 10 -3.82 3.97 4.68
C VAL A 10 -4.47 2.65 4.32
N CYS A 11 -3.66 1.60 4.23
CA CYS A 11 -4.12 0.24 4.00
C CYS A 11 -4.43 -0.47 5.33
N VAL A 12 -5.57 -1.15 5.37
CA VAL A 12 -5.99 -1.98 6.51
C VAL A 12 -6.09 -3.43 6.08
N THR A 13 -5.60 -4.34 6.93
CA THR A 13 -5.55 -5.78 6.61
C THR A 13 -6.90 -6.48 6.78
N GLY A 14 -7.18 -7.48 5.93
CA GLY A 14 -8.36 -8.35 6.04
C GLY A 14 -9.68 -7.63 5.69
N ARG A 15 -10.77 -8.01 6.37
CA ARG A 15 -12.13 -7.46 6.17
C ARG A 15 -12.47 -6.28 7.09
N LYS A 16 -11.46 -5.69 7.74
CA LYS A 16 -11.64 -4.59 8.71
C LYS A 16 -12.29 -3.33 8.12
N MET A 17 -12.22 -3.14 6.81
CA MET A 17 -12.88 -2.02 6.12
C MET A 17 -14.39 -2.04 6.30
N THR A 18 -15.00 -3.22 6.33
CA THR A 18 -16.45 -3.40 6.51
C THR A 18 -16.81 -3.72 7.96
N ASP A 19 -16.00 -4.53 8.63
CA ASP A 19 -16.39 -5.13 9.92
C ASP A 19 -16.11 -4.21 11.11
N LYS A 20 -15.31 -3.15 10.93
CA LYS A 20 -14.97 -2.21 12.00
C LYS A 20 -15.94 -1.04 12.03
N PHE A 21 -16.61 -0.86 13.16
CA PHE A 21 -17.57 0.22 13.38
C PHE A 21 -17.10 1.23 14.44
N TYR A 22 -17.38 2.50 14.22
CA TYR A 22 -17.21 3.60 15.16
C TYR A 22 -18.56 3.98 15.76
N ARG A 23 -18.64 3.96 17.10
CA ARG A 23 -19.84 4.32 17.87
C ARG A 23 -19.70 5.73 18.43
N TYR A 24 -20.78 6.52 18.35
CA TYR A 24 -20.88 7.88 18.89
C TYR A 24 -21.92 7.91 20.02
N ILE A 25 -21.75 8.81 21.01
CA ILE A 25 -22.59 8.88 22.22
C ILE A 25 -23.93 9.57 21.91
N GLY A 26 -25.01 9.11 22.54
CA GLY A 26 -26.36 9.71 22.47
C GLY A 26 -27.34 8.77 21.78
N HIS A 27 -27.34 8.76 20.46
CA HIS A 27 -28.08 7.77 19.65
C HIS A 27 -27.13 6.67 19.20
N LEU A 28 -27.65 5.47 18.90
CA LEU A 28 -26.86 4.37 18.32
C LEU A 28 -26.42 4.71 16.88
N LYS A 29 -25.53 5.72 16.77
CA LYS A 29 -24.93 6.18 15.53
C LYS A 29 -23.66 5.35 15.34
N GLU A 30 -23.78 4.38 14.44
CA GLU A 30 -22.67 3.55 14.01
C GLU A 30 -22.23 4.00 12.62
N ARG A 31 -20.91 4.08 12.42
CA ARG A 31 -20.32 4.33 11.10
C ARG A 31 -19.26 3.28 10.82
N SER A 32 -19.30 2.67 9.64
CA SER A 32 -18.26 1.72 9.22
C SER A 32 -16.93 2.44 9.00
N LEU A 33 -15.82 1.70 9.04
CA LEU A 33 -14.49 2.24 8.73
C LEU A 33 -14.45 2.78 7.29
N LYS A 34 -15.09 2.10 6.34
CA LYS A 34 -15.21 2.55 4.96
C LYS A 34 -15.83 3.94 4.86
N ASP A 35 -16.98 4.15 5.51
CA ASP A 35 -17.67 5.44 5.46
C ASP A 35 -16.90 6.52 6.22
N GLN A 36 -16.22 6.14 7.31
CA GLN A 36 -15.38 7.06 8.07
C GLN A 36 -14.15 7.51 7.27
N MET A 37 -13.53 6.62 6.49
CA MET A 37 -12.42 6.96 5.60
C MET A 37 -12.86 7.84 4.43
N ALA A 38 -14.07 7.62 3.90
CA ALA A 38 -14.63 8.47 2.85
C ALA A 38 -14.95 9.88 3.35
N LYS A 39 -15.40 10.00 4.61
CA LYS A 39 -15.71 11.31 5.21
C LYS A 39 -14.45 12.05 5.65
N ASP A 40 -13.72 11.47 6.60
CA ASP A 40 -12.60 12.12 7.29
C ASP A 40 -11.52 11.07 7.64
N PRO A 41 -10.57 10.79 6.72
CA PRO A 41 -9.52 9.78 6.96
C PRO A 41 -8.58 10.18 8.11
N THR A 42 -8.42 11.49 8.35
CA THR A 42 -7.64 12.04 9.47
C THR A 42 -8.17 11.60 10.84
N GLU A 43 -9.50 11.51 11.00
CA GLU A 43 -10.12 11.15 12.28
C GLU A 43 -9.87 9.68 12.63
N VAL A 44 -9.75 8.80 11.62
CA VAL A 44 -9.43 7.37 11.79
C VAL A 44 -8.09 7.20 12.49
N ILE A 45 -7.06 7.89 12.00
CA ILE A 45 -5.69 7.81 12.54
C ILE A 45 -5.63 8.49 13.91
N ARG A 46 -6.23 9.69 14.04
CA ARG A 46 -6.23 10.41 15.32
C ARG A 46 -6.87 9.58 16.44
N LYS A 47 -8.05 8.99 16.20
CA LYS A 47 -8.72 8.11 17.17
C LYS A 47 -7.88 6.88 17.52
N ALA A 48 -7.14 6.32 16.56
CA ALA A 48 -6.26 5.19 16.82
C ALA A 48 -5.11 5.58 17.77
N ILE A 49 -4.39 6.66 17.46
CA ILE A 49 -3.27 7.16 18.27
C ILE A 49 -3.74 7.59 19.66
N MET A 50 -4.85 8.32 19.75
CA MET A 50 -5.45 8.74 21.01
C MET A 50 -5.78 7.56 21.93
N ARG A 51 -6.21 6.43 21.36
CA ARG A 51 -6.49 5.20 22.12
C ARG A 51 -5.23 4.38 22.47
N MET A 52 -4.09 4.66 21.84
CA MET A 52 -2.80 4.07 22.18
C MET A 52 -2.03 4.87 23.24
N LEU A 53 -2.33 6.17 23.38
CA LEU A 53 -1.73 7.03 24.39
C LEU A 53 -2.22 6.66 25.81
N PRO A 54 -1.36 6.82 26.84
CA PRO A 54 -1.77 6.58 28.23
C PRO A 54 -2.90 7.54 28.62
N ARG A 55 -3.90 7.02 29.33
CA ARG A 55 -5.06 7.79 29.78
C ARG A 55 -4.69 8.63 31.01
N ASN A 56 -4.10 9.81 30.77
CA ASN A 56 -3.77 10.79 31.79
C ASN A 56 -4.12 12.22 31.32
N LYS A 57 -3.96 13.22 32.20
CA LYS A 57 -4.25 14.64 31.88
C LYS A 57 -3.41 15.19 30.73
N LEU A 58 -2.19 14.67 30.55
CA LEU A 58 -1.28 15.06 29.47
C LEU A 58 -1.64 14.47 28.11
N ARG A 59 -2.64 13.58 28.03
CA ARG A 59 -3.04 12.95 26.77
C ARG A 59 -3.48 13.98 25.74
N ASP A 60 -4.28 14.95 26.17
CA ASP A 60 -4.85 15.96 25.28
C ASP A 60 -3.76 16.95 24.84
N ASP A 61 -2.79 17.27 25.71
CA ASP A 61 -1.63 18.08 25.36
C ASP A 61 -0.69 17.38 24.37
N ARG A 62 -0.58 16.04 24.43
CA ARG A 62 0.15 15.25 23.43
C ARG A 62 -0.59 15.21 22.10
N ASP A 63 -1.92 15.07 22.11
CA ASP A 63 -2.74 15.12 20.89
C ASP A 63 -2.61 16.47 20.17
N ARG A 64 -2.51 17.58 20.92
CA ARG A 64 -2.29 18.91 20.33
C ARG A 64 -1.00 19.00 19.51
N LYS A 65 0.05 18.24 19.86
CA LYS A 65 1.34 18.17 19.15
C LYS A 65 1.31 17.29 17.90
N LEU A 66 0.19 16.61 17.62
CA LEU A 66 -0.02 15.79 16.44
C LEU A 66 -0.74 16.60 15.35
N ARG A 67 -0.22 16.54 14.13
CA ARG A 67 -0.83 17.11 12.92
C ARG A 67 -0.96 16.02 11.87
N ILE A 68 -2.15 15.88 11.29
CA ILE A 68 -2.45 14.82 10.31
C ILE A 68 -3.09 15.48 9.09
N PHE A 69 -2.59 15.13 7.91
CA PHE A 69 -3.08 15.62 6.62
C PHE A 69 -3.54 14.45 5.75
N ALA A 70 -4.65 14.65 5.04
CA ALA A 70 -5.17 13.65 4.10
C ALA A 70 -4.30 13.52 2.85
N GLY A 71 -3.73 14.64 2.38
CA GLY A 71 -2.81 14.69 1.25
C GLY A 71 -1.34 14.60 1.63
N SER A 72 -0.49 14.76 0.62
CA SER A 72 0.97 14.72 0.73
C SER A 72 1.58 16.02 1.25
N GLU A 73 0.84 17.12 1.15
CA GLU A 73 1.32 18.46 1.49
C GLU A 73 1.01 18.82 2.95
N HIS A 74 1.92 19.58 3.55
CA HIS A 74 1.75 20.17 4.86
C HIS A 74 2.22 21.64 4.86
N PRO A 75 1.56 22.54 5.60
CA PRO A 75 1.89 23.97 5.64
C PRO A 75 3.14 24.29 6.47
N PHE A 76 3.80 23.29 7.08
CA PHE A 76 4.91 23.49 8.01
C PHE A 76 6.29 23.52 7.34
N GLY A 77 6.39 24.03 6.11
CA GLY A 77 7.64 24.09 5.34
C GLY A 77 8.75 24.91 6.01
N ASP A 78 8.37 25.94 6.77
CA ASP A 78 9.33 26.84 7.43
C ASP A 78 10.03 26.22 8.65
N ARG A 79 9.51 25.08 9.14
CA ARG A 79 10.05 24.41 10.32
C ARG A 79 10.95 23.27 9.88
N ALA A 80 12.10 23.13 10.53
CA ALA A 80 12.96 21.96 10.36
C ALA A 80 12.23 20.70 10.86
N ILE A 81 11.74 19.89 9.93
CA ILE A 81 11.07 18.61 10.20
C ILE A 81 11.97 17.50 9.67
N GLU A 82 12.41 16.62 10.54
CA GLU A 82 13.18 15.43 10.15
C GLU A 82 12.25 14.30 9.70
N PRO A 83 12.50 13.66 8.54
CA PRO A 83 11.72 12.52 8.10
C PRO A 83 12.02 11.30 8.98
N TYR A 84 10.98 10.71 9.57
CA TYR A 84 11.12 9.53 10.41
C TYR A 84 11.03 8.24 9.60
N VAL A 85 12.10 7.45 9.62
CA VAL A 85 12.12 6.10 9.03
C VAL A 85 11.77 5.08 10.11
N MET A 86 10.79 4.21 9.82
CA MET A 86 10.43 3.14 10.75
C MET A 86 11.57 2.13 10.87
N PRO A 87 11.83 1.56 12.06
CA PRO A 87 12.82 0.50 12.21
C PRO A 87 12.46 -0.72 11.35
N PRO A 88 13.46 -1.48 10.85
CA PRO A 88 13.21 -2.63 10.00
C PRO A 88 12.43 -3.69 10.79
N ARG A 89 11.28 -4.09 10.25
CA ARG A 89 10.44 -5.16 10.81
C ARG A 89 10.59 -6.42 9.98
N GLN A 90 10.70 -7.57 10.64
CA GLN A 90 10.63 -8.86 9.98
C GLN A 90 9.18 -9.11 9.54
N VAL A 91 8.92 -9.00 8.24
CA VAL A 91 7.58 -9.20 7.69
C VAL A 91 7.25 -10.68 7.75
N ARG A 92 6.11 -11.03 8.36
CA ARG A 92 5.61 -12.41 8.38
C ARG A 92 5.40 -12.85 6.92
N GLU A 93 6.07 -13.91 6.50
CA GLU A 93 5.99 -14.39 5.12
C GLU A 93 4.53 -14.62 4.69
N MET A 94 4.29 -14.45 3.39
CA MET A 94 3.02 -14.80 2.77
C MET A 94 2.61 -16.22 3.19
N ARG A 95 1.32 -16.43 3.50
CA ARG A 95 0.78 -17.76 3.81
C ARG A 95 1.27 -18.76 2.77
N PRO A 96 1.73 -19.97 3.14
CA PRO A 96 2.39 -20.91 2.21
C PRO A 96 1.61 -21.17 0.91
N ARG A 97 0.28 -21.21 0.96
CA ARG A 97 -0.58 -21.38 -0.22
C ARG A 97 -0.57 -20.17 -1.17
N ALA A 98 -0.60 -18.95 -0.63
CA ALA A 98 -0.56 -17.72 -1.43
C ALA A 98 0.81 -17.51 -2.08
N ARG A 99 1.90 -17.83 -1.34
CA ARG A 99 3.27 -17.80 -1.88
C ARG A 99 3.43 -18.77 -3.06
N ARG A 100 2.93 -20.01 -2.92
CA ARG A 100 2.92 -21.02 -3.99
C ARG A 100 2.10 -20.59 -5.21
N ALA A 101 0.93 -19.97 -5.01
CA ALA A 101 0.09 -19.49 -6.10
C ALA A 101 0.76 -18.35 -6.89
N MET A 102 1.41 -17.39 -6.20
CA MET A 102 2.15 -16.32 -6.87
C MET A 102 3.36 -16.82 -7.64
N ILE A 103 4.15 -17.75 -7.06
CA ILE A 103 5.29 -18.34 -7.77
C ILE A 103 4.83 -19.06 -9.04
N ARG A 104 3.70 -19.79 -8.98
CA ARG A 104 3.10 -20.42 -10.16
C ARG A 104 2.61 -19.41 -11.19
N ALA A 105 2.01 -18.30 -10.76
CA ALA A 105 1.54 -17.25 -11.65
C ALA A 105 2.70 -16.48 -12.32
N GLN A 106 3.76 -16.18 -11.56
CA GLN A 106 4.99 -15.56 -12.08
C GLN A 106 5.68 -16.47 -13.08
N LYS A 107 5.88 -17.74 -12.74
CA LYS A 107 6.49 -18.73 -13.64
C LYS A 107 5.66 -18.90 -14.94
N LYS A 108 4.32 -18.93 -14.84
CA LYS A 108 3.43 -18.97 -16.01
C LYS A 108 3.51 -17.69 -16.85
N ALA A 109 3.64 -16.51 -16.23
CA ALA A 109 3.80 -15.24 -16.94
C ALA A 109 5.18 -15.14 -17.62
N GLU A 110 6.24 -15.64 -16.99
CA GLU A 110 7.59 -15.75 -17.56
C GLU A 110 7.63 -16.74 -18.74
N GLU A 111 6.97 -17.90 -18.62
CA GLU A 111 6.82 -18.87 -19.70
C GLU A 111 6.06 -18.28 -20.90
N GLN A 112 5.04 -17.44 -20.66
CA GLN A 112 4.32 -16.72 -21.72
C GLN A 112 5.16 -15.60 -22.37
N ALA A 113 6.01 -14.91 -21.61
CA ALA A 113 6.96 -13.93 -22.14
C ALA A 113 8.11 -14.61 -22.94
N GLN A 114 8.54 -15.80 -22.52
CA GLN A 114 9.52 -16.63 -23.24
C GLN A 114 8.90 -17.27 -24.51
N GLY A 115 7.62 -17.64 -24.46
CA GLY A 115 6.86 -18.11 -25.62
C GLY A 115 6.72 -17.05 -26.72
N SER A 116 6.57 -15.77 -26.36
CA SER A 116 6.49 -14.67 -27.34
C SER A 116 7.85 -14.36 -27.97
N THR A 117 8.93 -14.33 -27.17
CA THR A 117 10.30 -14.09 -27.66
C THR A 117 10.85 -15.22 -28.53
N ASN A 118 10.46 -16.47 -28.27
CA ASN A 118 10.82 -17.62 -29.12
C ASN A 118 10.05 -17.66 -30.45
N ASN A 119 8.81 -17.15 -30.51
CA ASN A 119 8.03 -17.09 -31.75
C ASN A 119 8.58 -16.04 -32.73
N THR A 120 9.08 -14.90 -32.23
CA THR A 120 9.76 -13.88 -33.05
C THR A 120 11.08 -14.40 -33.64
N LYS A 121 11.80 -15.29 -32.93
CA LYS A 121 13.04 -15.93 -33.42
C LYS A 121 12.78 -17.01 -34.47
N LYS A 122 11.61 -17.67 -34.45
CA LYS A 122 11.24 -18.71 -35.43
C LYS A 122 10.78 -18.11 -36.76
N GLY A 123 10.22 -16.89 -36.76
CA GLY A 123 9.89 -16.13 -37.97
C GLY A 123 11.11 -15.64 -38.75
N LYS A 124 12.18 -15.20 -38.06
CA LYS A 124 13.42 -14.70 -38.70
C LYS A 124 14.31 -15.78 -39.34
N LYS A 125 14.04 -17.07 -39.11
CA LYS A 125 14.85 -18.18 -39.63
C LYS A 125 14.30 -18.79 -40.94
N LYS A 126 13.19 -18.26 -41.47
CA LYS A 126 12.54 -18.75 -42.70
C LYS A 126 12.88 -17.98 -43.98
N ASP A 127 13.57 -16.83 -43.87
CA ASP A 127 13.87 -15.95 -45.01
C ASP A 127 15.35 -15.91 -45.42
N SER A 128 16.16 -16.89 -45.01
CA SER A 128 17.54 -17.06 -45.53
C SER A 128 17.69 -18.42 -46.20
N LYS A 129 17.10 -18.56 -47.40
CA LYS A 129 17.58 -19.56 -48.38
C LYS A 129 18.98 -19.12 -48.83
N PRO A 130 20.01 -19.99 -48.83
CA PRO A 130 21.22 -19.70 -49.56
C PRO A 130 20.92 -19.93 -51.04
N GLU A 131 20.96 -18.88 -51.85
CA GLU A 131 21.07 -19.03 -53.29
C GLU A 131 22.44 -19.64 -53.58
N ALA A 132 22.44 -20.85 -54.13
CA ALA A 132 23.62 -21.49 -54.66
C ALA A 132 24.07 -20.72 -55.90
N GLU A 133 25.21 -20.04 -55.82
CA GLU A 133 25.88 -19.49 -56.99
C GLU A 133 26.50 -20.65 -57.79
N ILE A 134 26.09 -20.73 -59.05
CA ILE A 134 26.64 -21.55 -60.13
C ILE A 134 27.68 -20.68 -60.88
N SER A 135 28.74 -21.32 -61.40
CA SER A 135 29.83 -20.81 -62.27
C SER A 135 30.94 -20.02 -61.57
N ALA A 136 32.25 -20.25 -61.78
CA ALA A 136 33.00 -20.88 -62.88
C ALA A 136 34.23 -21.66 -62.36
#